data_AF-A0A7X7FJA2-F1
#
_entry.id   AF-A0A7X7FJA2-F1
#
_cell.length_a   1.000
_cell.length_b   1.000
_cell.length_c   1.000
_cell.angle_alpha   90.00
_cell.angle_beta   90.00
_cell.angle_gamma   90.00
#
_symmetry.space_group_name_H-M   'P 1'
#
loop_
_entity.id
_entity.type
_entity.pdbx_description
1 polymer ?
#
loop_
_entity_poly.entity_id
_entity_poly.type
_entity_poly.pdbx_seq_one_letter_code
_entity_poly.pdbx_strand_id
1 'polypeptide(L)'
;MTAAAFLERKLQQAWPDRRVEVINLGTTAVASFPVVRMTAEALRYEPDLIVACTGHNEFYGACGVASVHAGGSSTMIHLSHAVRKLAIVQAVSGFSRPRAVCHQEDRDALIERMAAEDQIAPNDERRARAVANLSAHLSEIVALCADHRVPLMLCTLPSNERDLAPVGRDPMPPIVGPDQA
;
A
#
# COMPACT_ATOMS: atom_id res chain seq x y z
N MET A 1 -22.26 0.68 -0.83
CA MET A 1 -21.88 2.00 -0.29
C MET A 1 -20.43 1.93 0.15
N THR A 2 -19.54 2.75 -0.38
CA THR A 2 -18.11 2.73 -0.01
C THR A 2 -17.91 3.33 1.37
N ALA A 3 -16.79 3.02 2.04
CA ALA A 3 -16.47 3.58 3.36
C ALA A 3 -16.45 5.12 3.35
N ALA A 4 -15.93 5.72 2.27
CA ALA A 4 -15.92 7.17 2.05
C ALA A 4 -17.34 7.77 1.99
N ALA A 5 -18.25 7.17 1.22
CA ALA A 5 -19.64 7.66 1.13
C ALA A 5 -20.39 7.54 2.47
N PHE A 6 -20.08 6.52 3.28
CA PHE A 6 -20.63 6.40 4.63
C PHE A 6 -20.11 7.49 5.56
N LEU A 7 -18.80 7.76 5.52
CA LEU A 7 -18.18 8.82 6.30
C LEU A 7 -18.73 10.19 5.91
N GLU A 8 -18.78 10.50 4.61
CA GLU A 8 -19.33 11.75 4.09
C GLU A 8 -20.74 12.00 4.61
N ARG A 9 -21.63 11.01 4.49
CA ARG A 9 -23.02 11.14 4.93
C ARG A 9 -23.12 11.35 6.44
N LYS A 10 -22.27 10.69 7.24
CA LYS A 10 -22.25 10.88 8.70
C LYS A 10 -21.75 12.27 9.09
N LEU A 11 -20.70 12.75 8.45
CA LEU A 11 -20.15 14.09 8.70
C LEU A 11 -21.14 15.17 8.25
N GLN A 12 -21.81 14.98 7.11
CA GLN A 12 -22.83 15.89 6.61
C GLN A 12 -24.05 15.98 7.53
N GLN A 13 -24.42 14.87 8.20
CA GLN A 13 -25.45 14.88 9.24
C GLN A 13 -25.00 15.59 10.52
N ALA A 14 -23.71 15.47 10.89
CA ALA A 14 -23.16 16.13 12.07
C ALA A 14 -22.95 17.64 11.86
N TRP A 15 -22.67 18.08 10.63
CA TRP A 15 -22.52 19.49 10.26
C TRP A 15 -23.40 19.86 9.05
N PRO A 16 -24.71 20.06 9.26
CA PRO A 16 -25.65 20.39 8.18
C PRO A 16 -25.30 21.69 7.44
N ASP A 17 -24.71 22.65 8.14
CA ASP A 17 -24.38 23.98 7.61
C ASP A 17 -23.05 24.01 6.84
N ARG A 18 -22.33 22.89 6.76
CA ARG A 18 -21.08 22.76 5.99
C ARG A 18 -21.29 21.83 4.82
N ARG A 19 -20.67 22.15 3.68
CA ARG A 19 -20.55 21.19 2.56
C ARG A 19 -19.40 20.23 2.89
N VAL A 20 -19.72 18.97 3.15
CA VAL A 20 -18.71 17.92 3.37
C VAL A 20 -18.44 17.19 2.05
N GLU A 21 -17.17 16.96 1.76
CA GLU A 21 -16.72 16.15 0.63
C GLU A 21 -15.65 15.16 1.12
N VAL A 22 -15.80 13.88 0.78
CA VAL A 22 -14.81 12.84 1.16
C VAL A 22 -14.25 12.18 -0.08
N ILE A 23 -12.97 12.46 -0.36
CA ILE A 23 -12.25 11.90 -1.50
C ILE A 23 -11.51 10.63 -1.08
N ASN A 24 -11.89 9.48 -1.66
CA ASN A 24 -11.19 8.22 -1.42
C ASN A 24 -9.97 8.07 -2.34
N LEU A 25 -8.78 8.14 -1.77
CA LEU A 25 -7.51 7.88 -2.46
C LEU A 25 -6.99 6.45 -2.27
N GLY A 26 -7.76 5.61 -1.55
CA GLY A 26 -7.40 4.22 -1.30
C GLY A 26 -7.44 3.40 -2.59
N THR A 27 -6.38 2.64 -2.82
CA THR A 27 -6.28 1.68 -3.92
C THR A 27 -5.90 0.30 -3.39
N THR A 28 -6.18 -0.75 -4.15
CA THR A 28 -5.96 -2.13 -3.73
C THR A 28 -4.48 -2.49 -3.78
N ALA A 29 -4.04 -3.30 -2.81
CA ALA A 29 -2.70 -3.92 -2.77
C ALA A 29 -1.50 -2.95 -2.82
N VAL A 30 -1.64 -1.68 -2.42
CA VAL A 30 -0.51 -0.75 -2.32
C VAL A 30 0.18 -0.79 -0.95
N ALA A 31 1.50 -0.75 -0.98
CA ALA A 31 2.34 -0.50 0.20
C ALA A 31 2.31 0.98 0.61
N SER A 32 3.07 1.36 1.63
CA SER A 32 3.10 2.74 2.12
C SER A 32 3.79 3.74 1.17
N PHE A 33 4.70 3.28 0.29
CA PHE A 33 5.44 4.17 -0.64
C PHE A 33 4.52 4.96 -1.60
N PRO A 34 3.57 4.35 -2.35
CA PRO A 34 2.63 5.11 -3.15
C PRO A 34 1.77 6.08 -2.35
N VAL A 35 1.46 5.75 -1.08
CA VAL A 35 0.62 6.60 -0.22
C VAL A 35 1.29 7.94 0.04
N VAL A 36 2.60 7.98 0.25
CA VAL A 36 3.36 9.25 0.37
C VAL A 36 3.09 10.18 -0.81
N ARG A 37 3.14 9.63 -2.02
CA ARG A 37 2.94 10.40 -3.27
C ARG A 37 1.49 10.85 -3.42
N MET A 38 0.55 9.99 -3.05
CA MET A 38 -0.87 10.34 -3.03
C MET A 38 -1.16 11.46 -2.02
N THR A 39 -0.56 11.42 -0.83
CA THR A 39 -0.67 12.49 0.17
C THR A 39 -0.09 13.79 -0.39
N ALA A 40 1.11 13.76 -0.98
CA ALA A 40 1.71 14.96 -1.57
C ALA A 40 0.86 15.58 -2.69
N GLU A 41 0.17 14.77 -3.50
CA GLU A 41 -0.76 15.25 -4.52
C GLU A 41 -2.05 15.79 -3.90
N ALA A 42 -2.61 15.08 -2.90
CA ALA A 42 -3.84 15.47 -2.21
C ALA A 42 -3.71 16.82 -1.51
N LEU A 43 -2.55 17.10 -0.91
CA LEU A 43 -2.27 18.38 -0.24
C LEU A 43 -2.36 19.60 -1.16
N ARG A 44 -2.23 19.43 -2.48
CA ARG A 44 -2.42 20.52 -3.46
C ARG A 44 -3.86 21.00 -3.59
N TYR A 45 -4.81 20.18 -3.13
CA TYR A 45 -6.23 20.49 -3.12
C TYR A 45 -6.69 21.08 -1.78
N GLU A 46 -5.74 21.45 -0.90
CA GLU A 46 -5.99 22.12 0.38
C GLU A 46 -7.04 21.41 1.26
N PRO A 47 -6.87 20.10 1.56
CA PRO A 47 -7.85 19.37 2.37
C PRO A 47 -7.83 19.84 3.84
N ASP A 48 -9.00 19.85 4.49
CA ASP A 48 -9.12 20.18 5.91
C ASP A 48 -8.61 19.07 6.85
N LEU A 49 -8.55 17.82 6.35
CA LEU A 49 -8.15 16.64 7.11
C LEU A 49 -7.67 15.53 6.17
N ILE A 50 -6.56 14.89 6.53
CA ILE A 50 -6.14 13.63 5.91
C ILE A 50 -6.32 12.48 6.91
N VAL A 51 -6.92 11.38 6.46
CA VAL A 51 -7.04 10.14 7.23
C VAL A 51 -6.25 9.05 6.51
N ALA A 52 -5.22 8.52 7.17
CA ALA A 52 -4.36 7.48 6.60
C ALA A 52 -4.55 6.14 7.33
N CYS A 53 -5.00 5.14 6.57
CA CYS A 53 -5.09 3.75 6.97
C CYS A 53 -4.16 2.93 6.04
N THR A 54 -2.89 2.77 6.40
CA THR A 54 -1.88 2.10 5.56
C THR A 54 -0.97 1.16 6.36
N GLY A 55 -0.37 0.16 5.69
CA GLY A 55 0.59 -0.77 6.27
C GLY A 55 0.35 -2.26 5.99
N HIS A 56 -0.88 -2.68 5.63
CA HIS A 56 -1.21 -4.11 5.41
C HIS A 56 -0.40 -4.75 4.28
N ASN A 57 -0.03 -3.97 3.26
CA ASN A 57 0.65 -4.51 2.08
C ASN A 57 2.15 -4.17 2.06
N GLU A 58 2.78 -3.89 3.19
CA GLU A 58 4.22 -3.54 3.20
C GLU A 58 5.12 -4.73 2.81
N PHE A 59 4.63 -5.95 3.05
CA PHE A 59 5.32 -7.19 2.70
C PHE A 59 5.21 -7.49 1.20
N TYR A 60 3.96 -7.66 0.72
CA TYR A 60 3.67 -8.21 -0.60
C TYR A 60 2.97 -7.22 -1.54
N GLY A 61 2.68 -6.00 -1.10
CA GLY A 61 2.02 -5.01 -1.95
C GLY A 61 2.88 -4.55 -3.12
N ALA A 62 2.25 -3.86 -4.06
CA ALA A 62 2.99 -3.12 -5.08
C ALA A 62 3.99 -2.17 -4.40
N CYS A 63 5.28 -2.36 -4.70
CA CYS A 63 6.44 -1.72 -4.06
C CYS A 63 6.74 -2.14 -2.60
N GLY A 64 6.15 -3.23 -2.10
CA GLY A 64 6.50 -3.83 -0.82
C GLY A 64 7.85 -4.58 -0.86
N VAL A 65 8.40 -4.92 0.30
CA VAL A 65 9.76 -5.49 0.40
C VAL A 65 9.95 -6.82 -0.34
N ALA A 66 8.90 -7.63 -0.52
CA ALA A 66 8.94 -8.85 -1.33
C ALA A 66 8.83 -8.56 -2.84
N SER A 67 8.20 -7.43 -3.22
CA SER A 67 8.16 -6.95 -4.61
C SER A 67 9.51 -6.38 -5.07
N VAL A 68 10.35 -5.92 -4.12
CA VAL A 68 11.67 -5.33 -4.37
C VAL A 68 12.80 -6.35 -4.16
N HIS A 69 12.77 -7.46 -4.91
CA HIS A 69 13.95 -8.32 -5.10
C HIS A 69 14.87 -7.87 -6.25
N ALA A 70 14.58 -6.72 -6.89
CA ALA A 70 15.59 -5.98 -7.64
C ALA A 70 16.15 -4.89 -6.71
N GLY A 71 17.27 -5.17 -6.04
CA GLY A 71 17.94 -4.30 -5.05
C GLY A 71 18.35 -2.92 -5.58
N GLY A 72 17.37 -2.03 -5.78
CA GLY A 72 17.58 -0.64 -6.14
C GLY A 72 17.35 0.24 -4.92
N SER A 73 18.43 0.86 -4.44
CA SER A 73 18.41 2.02 -3.53
C SER A 73 17.26 2.99 -3.88
N SER A 74 16.66 3.64 -2.87
CA SER A 74 15.64 4.71 -3.02
C SER A 74 15.97 5.71 -4.14
N THR A 75 17.25 5.99 -4.37
CA THR A 75 17.75 6.83 -5.48
C THR A 75 17.49 6.28 -6.90
N MET A 76 17.48 4.96 -7.11
CA MET A 76 17.17 4.33 -8.40
C MET A 76 15.67 4.40 -8.74
N ILE A 77 14.79 4.38 -7.74
CA ILE A 77 13.35 4.57 -7.93
C ILE A 77 13.07 6.02 -8.35
N HIS A 78 13.73 7.01 -7.73
CA HIS A 78 13.64 8.40 -8.15
C HIS A 78 14.20 8.64 -9.57
N LEU A 79 15.35 8.03 -9.90
CA LEU A 79 15.98 8.19 -11.21
C LEU A 79 15.15 7.55 -12.34
N SER A 80 14.60 6.36 -12.12
CA SER A 80 13.72 5.71 -13.10
C SER A 80 12.43 6.50 -13.37
N HIS A 81 11.89 7.18 -12.35
CA HIS A 81 10.76 8.10 -12.52
C HIS A 81 11.14 9.39 -13.25
N ALA A 82 12.34 9.94 -13.01
CA ALA A 82 12.85 11.13 -13.69
C ALA A 82 13.13 10.87 -15.17
N VAL A 83 13.69 9.70 -15.50
CA VAL A 83 13.95 9.28 -16.89
C VAL A 83 12.64 9.08 -17.68
N ARG A 84 11.57 8.60 -17.02
CA ARG A 84 10.23 8.50 -17.64
C ARG A 84 9.59 9.86 -17.99
N LYS A 85 10.09 10.99 -17.48
CA LYS A 85 9.63 12.34 -17.87
C LYS A 85 10.29 12.86 -19.16
N LEU A 86 11.32 12.20 -19.69
CA LEU A 86 11.96 12.62 -20.93
C LEU A 86 11.05 12.26 -22.11
N ALA A 87 10.59 13.27 -22.86
CA ALA A 87 9.68 13.16 -24.00
C ALA A 87 10.15 12.16 -25.08
N ILE A 88 11.47 11.90 -25.16
CA ILE A 88 12.08 10.93 -26.07
C ILE A 88 11.65 9.49 -25.73
N VAL A 89 11.52 9.15 -24.44
CA VAL A 89 11.01 7.84 -24.00
C VAL A 89 9.55 7.68 -24.37
N GLN A 90 8.75 8.74 -24.25
CA GLN A 90 7.34 8.73 -24.66
C GLN A 90 7.18 8.53 -26.17
N ALA A 91 8.00 9.20 -26.98
CA ALA A 91 7.96 9.08 -28.45
C ALA A 91 8.38 7.68 -28.95
N VAL A 92 9.43 7.08 -28.36
CA VAL A 92 9.85 5.71 -28.71
C VAL A 92 8.83 4.66 -28.23
N SER A 93 8.20 4.90 -27.07
CA SER A 93 7.10 4.06 -26.58
C SER A 93 5.79 4.22 -27.36
N GLY A 94 5.63 5.27 -28.17
CA GLY A 94 4.43 5.47 -28.99
C GLY A 94 4.32 4.54 -30.19
N PHE A 95 5.46 4.03 -30.71
CA PHE A 95 5.47 3.15 -31.89
C PHE A 95 5.37 1.65 -31.54
N SER A 96 5.58 1.31 -30.27
CA SER A 96 5.32 -0.02 -29.72
C SER A 96 4.33 0.16 -28.58
N ARG A 97 3.03 -0.02 -28.87
CA ARG A 97 1.93 0.11 -27.89
C ARG A 97 2.36 -0.41 -26.52
N PRO A 98 2.61 0.45 -25.52
CA PRO A 98 2.69 -0.01 -24.16
C PRO A 98 1.24 -0.25 -23.77
N ARG A 99 0.86 -1.52 -23.63
CA ARG A 99 -0.28 -1.85 -22.75
C ARG A 99 -0.09 -1.01 -21.49
N ALA A 100 -1.14 -0.32 -21.09
CA ALA A 100 -1.21 0.28 -19.76
C ALA A 100 -1.07 -0.87 -18.74
N VAL A 101 0.17 -1.19 -18.35
CA VAL A 101 0.50 -2.23 -17.36
C VAL A 101 0.35 -1.60 -15.98
N CYS A 102 -0.89 -1.44 -15.59
CA CYS A 102 -1.30 -1.31 -14.20
C CYS A 102 -2.82 -1.42 -14.19
N HIS A 103 -3.37 -2.65 -14.13
CA HIS A 103 -4.65 -2.88 -13.45
C HIS A 103 -5.06 -4.36 -13.31
N GLN A 104 -4.51 -5.29 -14.08
CA GLN A 104 -4.92 -6.70 -13.99
C GLN A 104 -3.73 -7.69 -13.93
N GLU A 105 -2.73 -7.54 -14.81
CA GLU A 105 -1.56 -8.43 -14.86
C GLU A 105 -0.68 -8.37 -13.60
N ASP A 106 -0.52 -7.19 -12.99
CA ASP A 106 0.22 -7.05 -11.73
C ASP A 106 -0.49 -7.76 -10.57
N ARG A 107 -1.83 -7.82 -10.57
CA ARG A 107 -2.59 -8.47 -9.49
C ARG A 107 -2.48 -10.00 -9.61
N ASP A 108 -2.61 -10.51 -10.82
CA ASP A 108 -2.49 -11.95 -11.07
C ASP A 108 -1.04 -12.42 -10.84
N ALA A 109 -0.05 -11.62 -11.24
CA ALA A 109 1.37 -11.86 -10.92
C ALA A 109 1.69 -11.70 -9.41
N LEU A 110 1.01 -10.81 -8.69
CA LEU A 110 1.14 -10.70 -7.23
C LEU A 110 0.59 -11.94 -6.52
N ILE A 111 -0.58 -12.44 -6.92
CA ILE A 111 -1.17 -13.67 -6.37
C ILE A 111 -0.28 -14.87 -6.70
N GLU A 112 0.22 -14.97 -7.93
CA GLU A 112 1.15 -16.02 -8.34
C GLU A 112 2.46 -15.97 -7.54
N ARG A 113 3.01 -14.77 -7.29
CA ARG A 113 4.21 -14.59 -6.44
C ARG A 113 3.95 -14.90 -4.97
N MET A 114 2.78 -14.54 -4.43
CA MET A 114 2.38 -14.93 -3.07
C MET A 114 2.22 -16.45 -2.94
N ALA A 115 1.81 -17.13 -4.01
CA ALA A 115 1.73 -18.59 -4.05
C ALA A 115 3.10 -19.26 -4.27
N ALA A 116 4.06 -18.57 -4.89
CA ALA A 116 5.37 -19.09 -5.23
C ALA A 116 6.47 -18.79 -4.19
N GLU A 117 6.39 -17.70 -3.44
CA GLU A 117 7.35 -17.37 -2.38
C GLU A 117 7.02 -18.11 -1.07
N ASP A 118 8.04 -18.67 -0.43
CA ASP A 118 7.93 -19.20 0.94
C ASP A 118 7.48 -18.09 1.90
N GLN A 119 6.58 -18.45 2.83
CA GLN A 119 6.07 -17.54 3.85
C GLN A 119 7.21 -16.80 4.56
N ILE A 120 7.03 -15.49 4.78
CA ILE A 120 8.01 -14.68 5.52
C ILE A 120 7.99 -15.11 6.99
N ALA A 121 9.01 -15.90 7.36
CA ALA A 121 9.19 -16.42 8.70
C ALA A 121 9.25 -15.28 9.75
N PRO A 122 8.93 -15.56 11.02
CA PRO A 122 8.96 -14.55 12.09
C PRO A 122 10.30 -13.82 12.24
N ASN A 123 11.42 -14.50 11.94
CA ASN A 123 12.79 -13.97 12.10
C ASN A 123 13.42 -13.50 10.77
N ASP A 124 12.65 -13.38 9.69
CA ASP A 124 13.15 -12.97 8.38
C ASP A 124 13.53 -11.47 8.38
N GLU A 125 14.71 -11.12 7.86
CA GLU A 125 15.18 -9.72 7.73
C GLU A 125 14.22 -8.84 6.94
N ARG A 126 13.44 -9.41 6.01
CA ARG A 126 12.42 -8.68 5.25
C ARG A 126 11.39 -8.03 6.17
N ARG A 127 11.11 -8.59 7.35
CA ARG A 127 10.23 -7.97 8.37
C ARG A 127 10.82 -6.68 8.92
N ALA A 128 12.08 -6.70 9.31
CA ALA A 128 12.76 -5.50 9.82
C ALA A 128 12.78 -4.40 8.74
N ARG A 129 13.02 -4.77 7.48
CA ARG A 129 12.99 -3.83 6.34
C ARG A 129 11.60 -3.25 6.10
N ALA A 130 10.54 -4.06 6.17
CA ALA A 130 9.16 -3.60 6.02
C ALA A 130 8.79 -2.59 7.12
N VAL A 131 9.14 -2.89 8.37
CA VAL A 131 8.92 -1.96 9.50
C VAL A 131 9.68 -0.65 9.30
N ALA A 132 10.94 -0.72 8.90
CA ALA A 132 11.76 0.47 8.65
C ALA A 132 11.17 1.34 7.52
N ASN A 133 10.77 0.73 6.40
CA ASN A 133 10.14 1.43 5.28
C ASN A 133 8.83 2.08 5.69
N LEU A 134 7.93 1.34 6.35
CA LEU A 134 6.66 1.88 6.84
C LEU A 134 6.89 3.06 7.78
N SER A 135 7.83 2.94 8.73
CA SER A 135 8.16 4.01 9.66
C SER A 135 8.69 5.25 8.94
N ALA A 136 9.54 5.07 7.93
CA ALA A 136 10.08 6.17 7.14
C ALA A 136 8.98 6.88 6.34
N HIS A 137 8.13 6.12 5.64
CA HIS A 137 7.03 6.68 4.84
C HIS A 137 5.96 7.36 5.70
N LEU A 138 5.61 6.79 6.86
CA LEU A 138 4.70 7.46 7.79
C LEU A 138 5.29 8.78 8.32
N SER A 139 6.60 8.80 8.62
CA SER A 139 7.28 10.02 9.03
C SER A 139 7.26 11.09 7.93
N GLU A 140 7.44 10.68 6.67
CA GLU A 140 7.34 11.58 5.52
C GLU A 140 5.91 12.13 5.33
N ILE A 141 4.87 11.29 5.46
CA ILE A 141 3.47 11.73 5.41
C ILE A 141 3.18 12.75 6.52
N VAL A 142 3.66 12.48 7.74
CA VAL A 142 3.51 13.40 8.88
C VAL A 142 4.19 14.74 8.58
N ALA A 143 5.42 14.72 8.07
CA ALA A 143 6.15 15.94 7.70
C ALA A 143 5.41 16.74 6.62
N LEU A 144 4.97 16.07 5.54
CA LEU A 144 4.21 16.70 4.45
C LEU A 144 2.94 17.40 4.96
N CYS A 145 2.18 16.73 5.83
CA CYS A 145 0.95 17.30 6.41
C CYS A 145 1.27 18.47 7.34
N ALA A 146 2.32 18.36 8.16
CA ALA A 146 2.77 19.42 9.06
C ALA A 146 3.21 20.68 8.30
N ASP A 147 3.97 20.52 7.21
CA ASP A 147 4.43 21.62 6.37
C ASP A 147 3.26 22.39 5.72
N HIS A 148 2.19 21.68 5.36
CA HIS A 148 0.98 22.26 4.79
C HIS A 148 -0.04 22.70 5.85
N ARG A 149 0.26 22.50 7.15
CA ARG A 149 -0.63 22.76 8.29
C ARG A 149 -1.98 22.04 8.18
N VAL A 150 -1.99 20.86 7.57
CA VAL A 150 -3.17 20.01 7.45
C VAL A 150 -3.15 18.96 8.57
N PRO A 151 -4.22 18.84 9.37
CA PRO A 151 -4.34 17.76 10.35
C PRO A 151 -4.28 16.38 9.70
N LEU A 152 -3.53 15.46 10.34
CA LEU A 152 -3.41 14.07 9.93
C LEU A 152 -3.92 13.13 11.02
N MET A 153 -4.83 12.24 10.65
CA MET A 153 -5.28 11.13 11.49
C MET A 153 -4.66 9.83 11.00
N LEU A 154 -3.73 9.27 11.77
CA LEU A 154 -3.19 7.94 11.54
C LEU A 154 -4.04 6.89 12.24
N CYS A 155 -4.56 5.94 11.47
CA CYS A 155 -5.38 4.85 12.00
C CYS A 155 -4.58 3.56 12.07
N THR A 156 -4.67 2.88 13.21
CA THR A 156 -4.18 1.50 13.32
C THR A 156 -5.06 0.59 12.49
N LEU A 157 -4.41 -0.33 11.79
CA LEU A 157 -5.07 -1.28 10.92
C LEU A 157 -5.70 -2.42 11.73
N PRO A 158 -6.98 -2.78 11.49
CA PRO A 158 -7.56 -3.96 12.08
C PRO A 158 -6.87 -5.21 11.50
N SER A 159 -6.48 -6.13 12.39
CA SER A 159 -6.03 -7.49 12.03
C SER A 159 -7.04 -8.47 12.62
N ASN A 160 -7.67 -9.29 11.77
CA ASN A 160 -8.48 -10.42 12.23
C ASN A 160 -7.68 -11.70 12.01
N GLU A 161 -7.16 -12.24 13.11
CA GLU A 161 -6.40 -13.50 13.12
C GLU A 161 -7.28 -14.70 13.52
N ARG A 162 -8.56 -14.46 13.83
CA ARG A 162 -9.50 -15.52 14.18
C ARG A 162 -9.91 -16.26 12.90
N ASP A 163 -9.64 -17.56 12.89
CA ASP A 163 -10.03 -18.51 11.84
C ASP A 163 -9.43 -18.23 10.44
N LEU A 164 -8.46 -17.31 10.35
CA LEU A 164 -7.74 -16.97 9.13
C LEU A 164 -6.24 -17.23 9.34
N ALA A 165 -5.81 -18.44 8.99
CA ALA A 165 -4.38 -18.73 8.87
C ALA A 165 -3.76 -17.86 7.75
N PRO A 166 -2.50 -17.42 7.90
CA PRO A 166 -1.78 -16.76 6.81
C PRO A 166 -1.80 -17.60 5.53
N VAL A 167 -1.97 -16.96 4.38
CA VAL A 167 -2.01 -17.66 3.08
C VAL A 167 -0.74 -18.51 2.90
N GLY A 168 -0.92 -19.81 2.63
CA GLY A 168 0.16 -20.78 2.43
C GLY A 168 -0.18 -22.13 3.05
N ARG A 169 0.81 -23.01 3.22
CA ARG A 169 0.57 -24.35 3.80
C ARG A 169 0.15 -24.23 5.25
N ASP A 170 -1.05 -24.72 5.56
CA ASP A 170 -1.38 -25.12 6.92
C ASP A 170 -0.28 -26.08 7.40
N PRO A 171 0.35 -25.85 8.57
CA PRO A 171 1.09 -26.94 9.19
C PRO A 171 0.05 -28.03 9.48
N MET A 172 0.01 -29.08 8.65
CA MET A 172 -0.81 -30.24 8.97
C MET A 172 -0.46 -30.62 10.42
N PRO A 173 -1.43 -30.67 11.33
CA PRO A 173 -1.17 -31.25 12.64
C PRO A 173 -0.59 -32.64 12.40
N PRO A 174 0.43 -33.06 13.16
CA PRO A 174 1.00 -34.39 13.00
C PRO A 174 -0.15 -35.39 13.04
N ILE A 175 -0.26 -36.21 12.01
CA ILE A 175 -1.24 -37.30 11.97
C ILE A 175 -0.85 -38.21 13.13
N VAL A 176 -1.57 -38.11 14.25
CA VAL A 176 -1.44 -39.07 15.35
C VAL A 176 -2.04 -40.36 14.80
N GLY A 177 -1.18 -41.26 14.37
CA GLY A 177 -1.57 -42.62 14.01
C GLY A 177 -2.19 -43.32 15.23
N PRO A 178 -3.09 -44.29 15.01
CA PRO A 178 -3.86 -44.95 16.07
C PRO A 178 -3.03 -45.79 17.08
N ASP A 179 -1.70 -45.70 17.09
CA ASP A 179 -0.81 -46.55 17.91
C ASP A 179 -0.18 -45.81 19.13
N GLN A 180 -0.76 -44.71 19.61
CA GLN A 180 -0.33 -44.06 20.87
C GLN A 180 -1.48 -43.73 21.82
N ALA A 181 -2.29 -44.75 22.16
CA ALA A 181 -3.17 -44.76 23.33
C ALA A 181 -2.78 -45.88 24.29
#